data_AF-A0AAX3UBP4-F1
#
_entry.id   AF-A0AAX3UBP4-F1
#
_cell.length_a   1.000
_cell.length_b   1.000
_cell.length_c   1.000
_cell.angle_alpha   90.00
_cell.angle_beta   90.00
_cell.angle_gamma   90.00
#
_symmetry.space_group_name_H-M   'P 1'
#
loop_
_entity.id
_entity.type
_entity.pdbx_description
1 polymer ?
#
loop_
_entity_poly.entity_id
_entity_poly.type
_entity_poly.pdbx_seq_one_letter_code
_entity_poly.pdbx_strand_id
1 'polypeptide(L)'
;MKRWYRSLGVVDRTDELNDGKEEIIINSKGDLASAPYNLVPLVNLMEDRYDQLDHLADETQQRIYDKIRRKITHINADPVRRDKIMDFETKMAEEREYGKEQERKNGVRKAISISRHLGMPDSKILPALVDEYQKSFTKAELEQMMKEV
;
A
#
# COMPACT_ATOMS: atom_id res chain seq x y z
N MET A 1 -54.25 27.52 14.76
CA MET A 1 -53.97 26.10 14.99
C MET A 1 -52.48 25.86 14.73
N LYS A 2 -51.65 25.61 15.76
CA LYS A 2 -50.23 25.26 15.60
C LYS A 2 -50.10 23.74 15.63
N ARG A 3 -49.68 23.11 14.53
CA ARG A 3 -49.35 21.68 14.49
C ARG A 3 -47.87 21.52 14.82
N TRP A 4 -47.58 20.78 15.88
CA TRP A 4 -46.24 20.35 16.25
C TRP A 4 -45.97 19.02 15.53
N TYR A 5 -44.90 18.95 14.74
CA TYR A 5 -44.38 17.67 14.26
C TYR A 5 -43.25 17.25 15.19
N ARG A 6 -43.44 16.13 15.89
CA ARG A 6 -42.36 15.40 16.57
C ARG A 6 -41.88 14.34 15.59
N SER A 7 -40.80 14.62 14.86
CA SER A 7 -40.07 13.56 14.18
C SER A 7 -39.23 12.84 15.23
N LEU A 8 -39.73 11.71 15.72
CA LEU A 8 -38.89 10.72 16.41
C LEU A 8 -38.04 10.03 15.35
N GLY A 9 -37.05 10.74 14.83
CA GLY A 9 -35.96 10.11 14.10
C GLY A 9 -35.09 9.40 15.12
N VAL A 10 -35.37 8.13 15.39
CA VAL A 10 -34.38 7.27 16.03
C VAL A 10 -33.25 7.14 15.02
N VAL A 11 -32.21 7.94 15.21
CA VAL A 11 -30.96 7.74 14.48
C VAL A 11 -30.40 6.42 15.03
N ASP A 12 -30.32 5.42 14.17
CA ASP A 12 -29.67 4.15 14.50
C ASP A 12 -28.18 4.43 14.73
N ARG A 13 -27.76 4.48 15.99
CA ARG A 13 -26.38 4.73 16.42
C ARG A 13 -25.58 3.45 16.61
N THR A 14 -26.08 2.30 16.13
CA THR A 14 -25.33 1.03 16.20
C THR A 14 -24.02 1.05 15.42
N ASP A 15 -23.81 2.10 14.62
CA ASP A 15 -22.70 2.31 13.72
C ASP A 15 -21.61 3.27 14.23
N GLU A 16 -21.83 3.90 15.39
CA GLU A 16 -20.88 4.81 16.04
C GLU A 16 -20.15 4.07 17.17
N LEU A 17 -18.82 4.11 17.19
CA LEU A 17 -18.08 3.74 18.40
C LEU A 17 -18.37 4.75 19.52
N ASN A 18 -18.16 4.37 20.78
CA ASN A 18 -18.46 5.22 21.95
C ASN A 18 -17.73 6.58 21.98
N ASP A 19 -16.79 6.83 21.05
CA ASP A 19 -16.05 8.07 20.89
C ASP A 19 -16.58 8.97 19.75
N GLY A 20 -17.65 8.58 19.05
CA GLY A 20 -18.32 9.37 18.03
C GLY A 20 -17.60 9.45 16.68
N LYS A 21 -16.65 8.54 16.41
CA LYS A 21 -15.92 8.47 15.13
C LYS A 21 -16.44 7.38 14.21
N GLU A 22 -16.33 7.63 12.91
CA GLU A 22 -16.58 6.67 11.85
C GLU A 22 -15.25 6.33 11.16
N GLU A 23 -14.71 5.12 11.34
CA GLU A 23 -13.45 4.68 10.71
C GLU A 23 -13.62 3.37 9.92
N ILE A 24 -13.11 3.32 8.69
CA ILE A 24 -12.83 2.07 7.95
C ILE A 24 -11.47 2.23 7.26
N ILE A 25 -10.47 1.50 7.74
CA ILE A 25 -9.17 1.33 7.09
C ILE A 25 -8.93 -0.18 6.98
N ILE A 26 -8.74 -0.68 5.76
CA ILE A 26 -8.33 -2.07 5.54
C ILE A 26 -7.21 -2.08 4.50
N ASN A 27 -5.98 -2.28 4.98
CA ASN A 27 -4.85 -2.57 4.13
C ASN A 27 -4.10 -3.76 4.73
N SER A 28 -4.31 -4.96 4.18
CA SER A 28 -3.59 -6.17 4.55
C SER A 28 -3.70 -7.22 3.45
N LYS A 29 -2.57 -7.86 3.11
CA LYS A 29 -2.57 -9.13 2.36
C LYS A 29 -2.86 -10.26 3.35
N GLY A 30 -4.12 -10.63 3.51
CA GLY A 30 -4.51 -11.80 4.30
C GLY A 30 -4.40 -13.07 3.47
N ASP A 31 -3.69 -14.08 3.96
CA ASP A 31 -3.67 -15.40 3.35
C ASP A 31 -4.83 -16.24 3.90
N LEU A 32 -5.75 -16.68 3.03
CA LEU A 32 -6.84 -17.57 3.41
C LEU A 32 -6.36 -18.88 4.03
N ALA A 33 -5.20 -19.40 3.61
CA ALA A 33 -4.72 -20.70 4.07
C ALA A 33 -4.38 -20.71 5.57
N SER A 34 -4.13 -19.54 6.16
CA SER A 34 -3.80 -19.38 7.58
C SER A 34 -4.80 -18.54 8.36
N ALA A 35 -5.86 -18.04 7.72
CA ALA A 35 -6.85 -17.20 8.36
C ALA A 35 -7.73 -18.00 9.35
N PRO A 36 -7.91 -17.51 10.60
CA PRO A 36 -8.94 -18.00 11.50
C PRO A 36 -10.33 -17.99 10.85
N TYR A 37 -11.16 -19.01 11.09
CA TYR A 37 -12.48 -19.17 10.45
C TYR A 37 -13.39 -17.93 10.57
N ASN A 38 -13.32 -17.20 11.68
CA ASN A 38 -14.08 -15.97 11.91
C ASN A 38 -13.59 -14.75 11.10
N LEU A 39 -12.38 -14.81 10.55
CA LEU A 39 -11.78 -13.77 9.72
C LEU A 39 -11.83 -14.09 8.22
N VAL A 40 -12.15 -15.33 7.85
CA VAL A 40 -12.31 -15.76 6.45
C VAL A 40 -13.22 -14.80 5.65
N PRO A 41 -14.38 -14.35 6.15
CA PRO A 41 -15.22 -13.50 5.32
C PRO A 41 -14.71 -12.05 5.23
N LEU A 42 -13.89 -11.59 6.18
CA LEU A 42 -13.16 -10.33 6.05
C LEU A 42 -12.06 -10.44 4.99
N VAL A 43 -11.34 -11.57 4.92
CA VAL A 43 -10.34 -11.83 3.88
C VAL A 43 -10.99 -11.94 2.50
N ASN A 44 -12.13 -12.64 2.39
CA ASN A 44 -12.90 -12.71 1.14
C ASN A 44 -13.34 -11.34 0.63
N LEU A 45 -13.73 -10.44 1.55
CA LEU A 45 -14.06 -9.05 1.21
C LEU A 45 -12.84 -8.28 0.69
N MET A 46 -11.66 -8.48 1.28
CA MET A 46 -10.42 -7.82 0.86
C MET A 46 -9.92 -8.28 -0.52
N GLU A 47 -10.19 -9.53 -0.89
CA GLU A 47 -9.74 -10.13 -2.15
C GLU A 47 -10.82 -10.09 -3.26
N ASP A 48 -11.82 -9.21 -3.12
CA ASP A 48 -12.94 -9.04 -4.06
C ASP A 48 -13.74 -10.33 -4.35
N ARG A 49 -13.71 -11.31 -3.45
CA ARG A 49 -14.48 -12.57 -3.53
C ARG A 49 -15.88 -12.44 -2.93
N TYR A 50 -16.67 -11.53 -3.48
CA TYR A 50 -18.00 -11.19 -2.97
C TYR A 50 -18.99 -12.35 -3.05
N ASP A 51 -18.82 -13.26 -4.00
CA ASP A 51 -19.62 -14.49 -4.17
C ASP A 51 -19.51 -15.44 -2.98
N GLN A 52 -18.40 -15.39 -2.25
CA GLN A 52 -18.18 -16.22 -1.06
C GLN A 52 -18.78 -15.62 0.23
N LEU A 53 -19.49 -14.50 0.13
CA LEU A 53 -20.07 -13.77 1.26
C LEU A 53 -21.59 -13.92 1.38
N ASP A 54 -22.24 -14.63 0.45
CA ASP A 54 -23.71 -14.74 0.42
C ASP A 54 -24.28 -15.77 1.42
N HIS A 55 -23.41 -16.52 2.12
CA HIS A 55 -23.78 -17.66 2.98
C HIS A 55 -23.17 -17.59 4.38
N LEU A 56 -23.05 -16.39 4.95
CA LEU A 56 -22.47 -16.24 6.27
C LEU A 56 -23.37 -16.84 7.35
N ALA A 57 -22.76 -17.53 8.30
CA ALA A 57 -23.46 -18.34 9.29
C ALA A 57 -24.23 -17.53 10.36
N ASP A 58 -23.98 -16.23 10.45
CA ASP A 58 -24.57 -15.32 11.45
C ASP A 58 -25.13 -14.07 10.75
N GLU A 59 -26.40 -13.77 11.01
CA GLU A 59 -27.09 -12.58 10.47
C GLU A 59 -26.39 -11.27 10.86
N THR A 60 -25.76 -11.22 12.03
CA THR A 60 -24.96 -10.08 12.49
C THR A 60 -23.73 -9.89 11.61
N GLN A 61 -23.07 -11.00 11.25
CA GLN A 61 -21.92 -10.99 10.35
C GLN A 61 -22.37 -10.48 8.99
N GLN A 62 -23.42 -11.07 8.40
CA GLN A 62 -23.96 -10.64 7.10
C GLN A 62 -24.23 -9.13 7.06
N ARG A 63 -24.87 -8.59 8.10
CA ARG A 63 -25.17 -7.15 8.20
C ARG A 63 -23.92 -6.28 8.22
N ILE A 64 -22.88 -6.70 8.96
CA ILE A 64 -21.60 -5.99 9.01
C ILE A 64 -20.94 -6.00 7.63
N TYR A 65 -20.91 -7.14 6.94
CA TYR A 65 -20.32 -7.23 5.60
C TYR A 65 -21.08 -6.41 4.56
N ASP A 66 -22.40 -6.47 4.53
CA ASP A 66 -23.23 -5.68 3.61
C ASP A 66 -23.01 -4.18 3.81
N LYS A 67 -22.76 -3.75 5.05
CA LYS A 67 -22.45 -2.35 5.36
C LYS A 67 -21.07 -1.96 4.83
N ILE A 68 -20.04 -2.78 5.07
CA ILE A 68 -18.69 -2.51 4.57
C ILE A 68 -18.68 -2.52 3.04
N ARG A 69 -19.32 -3.50 2.40
CA ARG A 69 -19.44 -3.59 0.93
C ARG A 69 -20.12 -2.36 0.33
N ARG A 70 -21.23 -1.90 0.92
CA ARG A 70 -21.91 -0.67 0.48
C ARG A 70 -21.00 0.55 0.61
N LYS A 71 -20.24 0.65 1.70
CA LYS A 71 -19.33 1.76 1.92
C LYS A 71 -18.14 1.75 0.96
N ILE A 72 -17.53 0.59 0.71
CA ILE A 72 -16.49 0.40 -0.33
C ILE A 72 -17.04 0.81 -1.70
N THR A 73 -18.22 0.30 -2.08
CA THR A 73 -18.86 0.64 -3.35
C THR A 73 -19.09 2.14 -3.49
N HIS A 74 -19.56 2.80 -2.43
CA HIS A 74 -19.78 4.23 -2.42
C HIS A 74 -18.47 5.03 -2.53
N ILE A 75 -17.41 4.61 -1.84
CA ILE A 75 -16.09 5.24 -1.92
C ILE A 75 -15.51 5.07 -3.34
N ASN A 76 -15.62 3.88 -3.93
CA ASN A 76 -15.10 3.58 -5.27
C ASN A 76 -15.89 4.28 -6.38
N ALA A 77 -17.17 4.60 -6.14
CA ALA A 77 -18.03 5.33 -7.06
C ALA A 77 -17.76 6.85 -7.06
N ASP A 78 -17.07 7.39 -6.06
CA ASP A 78 -16.69 8.81 -5.99
C ASP A 78 -15.45 9.09 -6.86
N PRO A 79 -15.60 9.79 -8.01
CA PRO A 79 -14.48 10.04 -8.92
C PRO A 79 -13.40 10.92 -8.30
N VAL A 80 -13.76 11.87 -7.44
CA VAL A 80 -12.79 12.78 -6.81
C VAL A 80 -11.94 12.04 -5.78
N ARG A 81 -12.54 11.09 -5.06
CA ARG A 81 -11.79 10.22 -4.13
C ARG A 81 -10.90 9.24 -4.88
N ARG A 82 -11.40 8.66 -5.98
CA ARG A 82 -10.60 7.76 -6.83
C ARG A 82 -9.34 8.44 -7.34
N ASP A 83 -9.46 9.66 -7.87
CA ASP A 83 -8.31 10.42 -8.37
C ASP A 83 -7.29 10.69 -7.25
N LYS A 84 -7.76 11.04 -6.04
CA LYS A 84 -6.86 11.23 -4.87
C LYS A 84 -6.13 9.95 -4.46
N ILE A 85 -6.78 8.80 -4.53
CA ILE A 85 -6.16 7.51 -4.22
C ILE A 85 -5.10 7.18 -5.27
N MET A 86 -5.42 7.34 -6.56
CA MET A 86 -4.48 7.10 -7.66
C MET A 86 -3.26 8.02 -7.58
N ASP A 87 -3.46 9.30 -7.30
CA ASP A 87 -2.37 10.26 -7.09
C ASP A 87 -1.46 9.84 -5.94
N PHE A 88 -2.05 9.39 -4.82
CA PHE A 88 -1.30 8.93 -3.67
C PHE A 88 -0.52 7.64 -3.96
N GLU A 89 -1.14 6.65 -4.60
CA GLU A 89 -0.48 5.41 -4.99
C GLU A 89 0.67 5.66 -5.97
N THR A 90 0.49 6.59 -6.92
CA THR A 90 1.53 7.00 -7.85
C THR A 90 2.72 7.62 -7.12
N LYS A 91 2.48 8.59 -6.21
CA LYS A 91 3.55 9.18 -5.39
C LYS A 91 4.29 8.15 -4.56
N MET A 92 3.56 7.24 -3.92
CA MET A 92 4.18 6.16 -3.14
C MET A 92 5.00 5.20 -4.00
N ALA A 93 4.57 4.93 -5.24
CA ALA A 93 5.34 4.12 -6.19
C ALA A 93 6.63 4.84 -6.62
N GLU A 94 6.55 6.11 -6.95
CA GLU A 94 7.70 6.96 -7.29
C GLU A 94 8.69 7.04 -6.14
N GLU A 95 8.22 7.23 -4.89
CA GLU A 95 9.08 7.26 -3.71
C GLU A 95 9.78 5.90 -3.48
N ARG A 96 9.09 4.79 -3.70
CA ARG A 96 9.68 3.44 -3.59
C ARG A 96 10.74 3.21 -4.67
N GLU A 97 10.48 3.62 -5.91
CA GLU A 97 11.48 3.53 -6.99
C GLU A 97 12.68 4.42 -6.70
N TYR A 98 12.45 5.65 -6.26
CA TYR A 98 13.52 6.56 -5.85
C TYR A 98 14.36 5.97 -4.72
N GLY A 99 13.74 5.40 -3.69
CA GLY A 99 14.43 4.73 -2.59
C GLY A 99 15.31 3.57 -3.05
N LYS A 100 14.80 2.71 -3.93
CA LYS A 100 15.57 1.60 -4.52
C LYS A 100 16.75 2.09 -5.34
N GLU A 101 16.55 3.14 -6.12
CA GLU A 101 17.60 3.76 -6.93
C GLU A 101 18.72 4.34 -6.06
N GLN A 102 18.36 5.03 -4.96
CA GLN A 102 19.33 5.54 -3.99
C GLN A 102 20.10 4.43 -3.28
N GLU A 103 19.43 3.35 -2.90
CA GLU A 103 20.08 2.18 -2.29
C GLU A 103 21.11 1.57 -3.25
N ARG A 104 20.75 1.44 -4.54
CA ARG A 104 21.66 0.96 -5.58
C ARG A 104 22.89 1.86 -5.75
N LYS A 105 22.70 3.17 -5.80
CA LYS A 105 23.81 4.15 -5.86
C LYS A 105 24.71 4.04 -4.64
N ASN A 106 24.14 3.91 -3.45
CA ASN A 106 24.90 3.74 -2.22
C ASN A 106 25.69 2.42 -2.20
N GLY A 107 25.11 1.33 -2.74
CA GLY A 107 25.80 0.05 -2.93
C GLY A 107 27.04 0.19 -3.80
N VAL A 108 26.91 0.87 -4.96
CA VAL A 108 28.04 1.15 -5.85
C VAL A 108 29.11 2.00 -5.16
N ARG A 109 28.72 3.09 -4.48
CA ARG A 109 29.67 3.95 -3.75
C ARG A 109 30.43 3.19 -2.67
N LYS A 110 29.75 2.30 -1.94
CA LYS A 110 30.37 1.44 -0.93
C LYS A 110 31.34 0.44 -1.57
N ALA A 111 30.99 -0.15 -2.71
CA ALA A 111 31.88 -1.04 -3.44
C ALA A 111 33.16 -0.32 -3.90
N ILE A 112 33.04 0.89 -4.46
CA ILE A 112 34.19 1.74 -4.84
C ILE A 112 35.10 1.99 -3.64
N SER A 113 34.52 2.46 -2.53
CA SER A 113 35.26 2.79 -1.31
C SER A 113 36.01 1.57 -0.75
N ILE A 114 35.36 0.41 -0.66
CA ILE A 114 36.00 -0.84 -0.20
C ILE A 114 37.12 -1.27 -1.16
N SER A 115 36.88 -1.27 -2.47
CA SER A 115 37.88 -1.68 -3.45
C SER A 115 39.12 -0.78 -3.43
N ARG A 116 38.95 0.54 -3.28
CA ARG A 116 40.06 1.49 -3.12
C ARG A 116 40.79 1.29 -1.80
N HIS A 117 40.06 1.05 -0.71
CA HIS A 117 40.66 0.73 0.60
C HIS A 117 41.51 -0.55 0.56
N LEU A 118 41.13 -1.52 -0.27
CA LEU A 118 41.90 -2.74 -0.53
C LEU A 118 43.05 -2.54 -1.54
N GLY A 119 43.30 -1.31 -2.00
CA GLY A 119 44.41 -0.96 -2.89
C GLY A 119 44.16 -1.28 -4.36
N MET A 120 42.92 -1.56 -4.77
CA MET A 120 42.60 -1.81 -6.18
C MET A 120 42.67 -0.51 -6.98
N PRO A 121 43.35 -0.48 -8.14
CA PRO A 121 43.38 0.72 -8.98
C PRO A 121 42.05 0.92 -9.70
N ASP A 122 41.68 2.18 -9.95
CA ASP A 122 40.44 2.55 -10.64
C ASP A 122 40.29 1.89 -12.03
N SER A 123 41.42 1.61 -12.70
CA SER A 123 41.46 0.88 -13.98
C SER A 123 40.97 -0.58 -13.90
N LYS A 124 40.90 -1.15 -12.69
CA LYS A 124 40.32 -2.47 -12.39
C LYS A 124 38.94 -2.38 -11.75
N ILE A 125 38.68 -1.32 -10.97
CA ILE A 125 37.38 -1.09 -10.33
C ILE A 125 36.31 -0.80 -11.39
N LEU A 126 36.56 0.11 -12.33
CA LEU A 126 35.55 0.53 -13.30
C LEU A 126 35.04 -0.62 -14.19
N PRO A 127 35.90 -1.49 -14.77
CA PRO A 127 35.42 -2.66 -15.50
C PRO A 127 34.57 -3.60 -14.65
N ALA A 128 34.94 -3.83 -13.38
CA ALA A 128 34.17 -4.69 -12.47
C ALA A 128 32.78 -4.11 -12.15
N LEU A 129 32.69 -2.79 -11.95
CA LEU A 129 31.42 -2.10 -11.76
C LEU A 129 30.55 -2.15 -13.02
N VAL A 130 31.15 -2.01 -14.20
CA VAL A 130 30.40 -2.12 -15.47
C VAL A 130 29.84 -3.53 -15.63
N ASP A 131 30.63 -4.57 -15.36
CA ASP A 131 30.16 -5.95 -15.46
C ASP A 131 28.97 -6.24 -14.54
N GLU A 132 29.07 -5.82 -13.27
CA GLU A 132 28.06 -6.05 -12.23
C GLU A 132 26.80 -5.16 -12.39
N TYR A 133 26.98 -3.89 -12.77
CA TYR A 133 25.91 -2.89 -12.71
C TYR A 133 25.42 -2.35 -14.07
N GLN A 134 25.93 -2.85 -15.21
CA GLN A 134 25.53 -2.44 -16.57
C GLN A 134 24.02 -2.46 -16.84
N LYS A 135 23.27 -3.32 -16.15
CA LYS A 135 21.80 -3.41 -16.34
C LYS A 135 21.04 -2.22 -15.77
N SER A 136 21.68 -1.41 -14.93
CA SER A 136 20.97 -0.30 -14.31
C SER A 136 21.80 0.97 -14.14
N PHE A 137 23.09 0.98 -14.46
CA PHE A 137 23.89 2.20 -14.63
C PHE A 137 24.67 2.13 -15.95
N THR A 138 24.75 3.25 -16.63
CA THR A 138 25.68 3.45 -17.74
C THR A 138 27.12 3.56 -17.22
N LYS A 139 28.10 3.27 -18.09
CA LYS A 139 29.52 3.46 -17.75
C LYS A 139 29.81 4.90 -17.29
N ALA A 140 29.22 5.90 -17.94
CA ALA A 140 29.42 7.31 -17.59
C ALA A 140 28.90 7.65 -16.18
N GLU A 141 27.76 7.08 -15.77
CA GLU A 141 27.23 7.25 -14.42
C GLU A 141 28.13 6.59 -13.37
N LEU A 142 28.67 5.40 -13.67
CA LEU A 142 29.63 4.72 -12.80
C LEU A 142 30.94 5.52 -12.66
N GLU A 143 31.46 6.07 -13.77
CA GLU A 143 32.62 6.96 -13.76
C GLU A 143 32.36 8.22 -12.93
N GLN A 144 31.15 8.78 -13.01
CA GLN A 144 30.76 9.93 -12.21
C GLN A 144 30.70 9.58 -10.72
N MET A 145 30.08 8.45 -10.35
CA MET A 145 30.06 7.98 -8.95
C MET A 145 31.46 7.71 -8.41
N MET A 146 32.39 7.22 -9.23
CA MET A 146 33.80 7.03 -8.84
C MET A 146 34.53 8.34 -8.55
N LYS A 147 34.10 9.47 -9.13
CA LYS A 147 34.68 10.81 -8.83
C LYS A 147 34.12 11.40 -7.54
N GLU A 148 32.94 10.96 -7.11
CA GLU A 148 32.22 11.46 -5.93
C GLU A 148 32.58 10.73 -4.63
N VAL A 149 33.22 9.56 -4.74
CA VAL A 149 33.71 8.72 -3.62
C VAL A 149 35.21 8.93 -3.46
#